data_AF-A0A958QXW3-F1
#
_entry.id   AF-A0A958QXW3-F1
#
_cell.length_a   1.000
_cell.length_b   1.000
_cell.length_c   1.000
_cell.angle_alpha   90.00
_cell.angle_beta   90.00
_cell.angle_gamma   90.00
#
_symmetry.space_group_name_H-M   'P 1'
#
loop_
_entity.id
_entity.type
_entity.pdbx_description
1 polymer ?
#
loop_
_entity_poly.entity_id
_entity_poly.type
_entity_poly.pdbx_seq_one_letter_code
_entity_poly.pdbx_strand_id
1 'polypeptide(L)'
;TFFFREYSHFEMLEKWIELELPRLKSRFESFGTPLRIWSAASSRGQEVYSLAMFLQHCLFKKLKIPFQIIGTDIDPTSIVYAKNGVYPISEVNTIPSVFLQGNWKRGTGKISSFAAVRDHLKSNVQFEVLNLLEIEQWKNQSFFDVIFCRNVLIYFSEDKVRQIALSLARRLDENGLLVSGMSEPIRFEGWPLMPLGSSCYLRDTGVKKAADISDPEPGVLAIKAEIESLVSKRKYRVLCVDDSPTIQKLMQKIFSQDKEFEKIEIAENGAEARKILDKESFDLITLDIHMPEVNGIEFLENFYRRTIDPPVVMVSSVNRTDIELASKSLSLGAFDYVEKPAMNNLAKSSEEILTKARMAIRSRAEQPKEELGSFDKSIAQKIVIPDASQCIRIILTSYASLSELGQIISGQRNEYRSPANIIFWPSEENRTELESKLLTWTDRKIIHIRDSDTIQVFRPNCSYIVVGRNRERILENLKAKSVSLQFLEFEKMVFPQFKVVTHCQILLDESLSSQIEEVENLTGVPVSDICPSISFSSLSAEYFAGLRKVVA
;
A
#
# COMPACT_ATOMS: atom_id res chain seq x y z
N THR A 1 13.27 -1.60 -9.24
CA THR A 1 12.78 -0.30 -8.72
C THR A 1 11.55 -0.53 -7.86
N PHE A 2 11.11 0.47 -7.09
CA PHE A 2 9.86 0.48 -6.30
C PHE A 2 9.44 1.95 -6.06
N PHE A 3 8.22 2.17 -5.52
CA PHE A 3 7.69 3.53 -5.33
C PHE A 3 8.40 4.28 -4.19
N PHE A 4 8.58 5.60 -4.35
CA PHE A 4 9.18 6.52 -3.37
C PHE A 4 10.60 6.15 -2.88
N ARG A 5 11.35 5.40 -3.70
CA ARG A 5 12.75 5.03 -3.45
C ARG A 5 13.64 6.25 -3.19
N GLU A 6 14.57 6.16 -2.22
CA GLU A 6 15.49 7.21 -1.73
C GLU A 6 14.74 8.53 -1.50
N TYR A 7 13.79 8.54 -0.54
CA TYR A 7 12.86 9.66 -0.34
C TYR A 7 13.51 11.04 -0.17
N SER A 8 14.75 11.09 0.34
CA SER A 8 15.58 12.30 0.43
C SER A 8 15.76 13.06 -0.90
N HIS A 9 15.61 12.39 -2.05
CA HIS A 9 15.62 13.04 -3.36
C HIS A 9 14.33 13.80 -3.66
N PHE A 10 13.18 13.34 -3.15
CA PHE A 10 11.91 14.08 -3.20
C PHE A 10 11.95 15.30 -2.26
N GLU A 11 12.59 15.15 -1.10
CA GLU A 11 12.84 16.24 -0.14
C GLU A 11 13.79 17.32 -0.68
N MET A 12 14.74 16.96 -1.54
CA MET A 12 15.59 17.90 -2.27
C MET A 12 14.83 18.57 -3.43
N LEU A 13 14.07 17.78 -4.21
CA LEU A 13 13.22 18.26 -5.29
C LEU A 13 12.24 19.34 -4.80
N GLU A 14 11.61 19.12 -3.64
CA GLU A 14 10.69 20.07 -3.01
C GLU A 14 11.35 21.43 -2.74
N LYS A 15 12.53 21.44 -2.10
CA LYS A 15 13.27 22.68 -1.78
C LYS A 15 13.75 23.41 -3.03
N TRP A 16 14.24 22.67 -4.02
CA TRP A 16 14.62 23.23 -5.32
C TRP A 16 13.40 23.86 -6.02
N ILE A 17 12.24 23.19 -6.00
CA ILE A 17 10.99 23.73 -6.57
C ILE A 17 10.50 24.97 -5.81
N GLU A 18 10.54 25.00 -4.47
CA GLU A 18 10.08 26.16 -3.70
C GLU A 18 10.94 27.41 -3.96
N LEU A 19 12.25 27.23 -4.13
CA LEU A 19 13.20 28.29 -4.46
C LEU A 19 13.07 28.78 -5.91
N GLU A 20 12.95 27.86 -6.87
CA GLU A 20 12.81 28.16 -8.30
C GLU A 20 11.38 28.56 -8.70
N LEU A 21 10.42 28.49 -7.77
CA LEU A 21 9.00 28.78 -7.98
C LEU A 21 8.73 30.13 -8.68
N PRO A 22 9.43 31.25 -8.38
CA PRO A 22 9.20 32.51 -9.08
C PRO A 22 9.62 32.45 -10.56
N ARG A 23 10.75 31.81 -10.88
CA ARG A 23 11.22 31.63 -12.27
C ARG A 23 10.27 30.72 -13.03
N LEU A 24 9.87 29.59 -12.44
CA LEU A 24 8.94 28.64 -13.04
C LEU A 24 7.57 29.29 -13.33
N LYS A 25 7.04 30.11 -12.41
CA LYS A 25 5.78 30.86 -12.61
C LYS A 25 5.91 31.87 -13.75
N SER A 26 6.93 32.74 -13.70
CA SER A 26 7.19 33.73 -14.75
C SER A 26 7.36 33.10 -16.14
N ARG A 27 8.08 31.97 -16.22
CA ARG A 27 8.26 31.20 -17.48
C ARG A 27 6.95 30.61 -18.00
N PHE A 28 6.10 30.07 -17.12
CA PHE A 28 4.81 29.53 -17.53
C PHE A 28 3.83 30.63 -17.96
N GLU A 29 3.76 31.74 -17.21
CA GLU A 29 2.90 32.89 -17.52
C GLU A 29 3.31 33.59 -18.83
N SER A 30 4.61 33.62 -19.14
CA SER A 30 5.15 34.25 -20.36
C SER A 30 5.11 33.36 -21.61
N PHE A 31 5.30 32.04 -21.45
CA PHE A 31 5.54 31.13 -22.59
C PHE A 31 4.68 29.86 -22.60
N GLY A 32 3.85 29.62 -21.58
CA GLY A 32 3.07 28.38 -21.42
C GLY A 32 3.90 27.13 -21.08
N THR A 33 5.22 27.27 -20.88
CA THR A 33 6.14 26.14 -20.65
C THR A 33 5.92 25.49 -19.28
N PRO A 34 5.50 24.21 -19.20
CA PRO A 34 5.29 23.50 -17.93
C PRO A 34 6.61 23.25 -17.17
N LEU A 35 6.50 22.75 -15.94
CA LEU A 35 7.62 22.07 -15.26
C LEU A 35 7.89 20.74 -15.98
N ARG A 36 9.10 20.51 -16.48
CA ARG A 36 9.49 19.31 -17.25
C ARG A 36 10.51 18.48 -16.48
N ILE A 37 10.14 17.26 -16.11
CA ILE A 37 11.01 16.30 -15.43
C ILE A 37 11.30 15.10 -16.33
N TRP A 38 12.51 14.56 -16.29
CA TRP A 38 12.88 13.30 -16.95
C TRP A 38 13.36 12.28 -15.91
N SER A 39 12.76 11.09 -15.91
CA SER A 39 13.25 9.91 -15.20
C SER A 39 13.94 8.99 -16.21
N ALA A 40 15.26 9.03 -16.21
CA ALA A 40 16.13 8.20 -17.02
C ALA A 40 16.37 6.85 -16.30
N ALA A 41 16.18 5.74 -17.02
CA ALA A 41 16.07 4.39 -16.45
C ALA A 41 14.86 4.22 -15.51
N SER A 42 13.73 4.78 -15.91
CA SER A 42 12.43 4.71 -15.21
C SER A 42 11.91 3.29 -14.98
N SER A 43 12.47 2.27 -15.67
CA SER A 43 12.13 0.86 -15.54
C SER A 43 10.61 0.64 -15.71
N ARG A 44 9.98 -0.11 -14.81
CA ARG A 44 8.53 -0.35 -14.82
C ARG A 44 7.68 0.87 -14.43
N GLY A 45 8.27 2.06 -14.27
CA GLY A 45 7.55 3.34 -14.11
C GLY A 45 7.28 3.79 -12.68
N GLN A 46 7.65 3.02 -11.65
CA GLN A 46 7.37 3.34 -10.24
C GLN A 46 7.94 4.72 -9.83
N GLU A 47 9.12 5.11 -10.32
CA GLU A 47 9.69 6.44 -10.04
C GLU A 47 8.85 7.56 -10.66
N VAL A 48 8.51 7.44 -11.95
CA VAL A 48 7.69 8.44 -12.68
C VAL A 48 6.34 8.66 -12.01
N TYR A 49 5.67 7.59 -11.58
CA TYR A 49 4.41 7.72 -10.85
C TYR A 49 4.59 8.21 -9.42
N SER A 50 5.71 7.92 -8.75
CA SER A 50 6.05 8.53 -7.45
C SER A 50 6.23 10.04 -7.58
N LEU A 51 6.97 10.49 -8.59
CA LEU A 51 7.14 11.91 -8.90
C LEU A 51 5.79 12.56 -9.23
N ALA A 52 4.96 11.93 -10.08
CA ALA A 52 3.65 12.47 -10.42
C ALA A 52 2.72 12.60 -9.20
N MET A 53 2.70 11.61 -8.31
CA MET A 53 1.96 11.67 -7.03
C MET A 53 2.52 12.73 -6.08
N PHE A 54 3.84 12.86 -5.98
CA PHE A 54 4.52 13.85 -5.15
C PHE A 54 4.20 15.28 -5.59
N LEU A 55 4.39 15.59 -6.88
CA LEU A 55 4.09 16.90 -7.45
C LEU A 55 2.59 17.22 -7.31
N GLN A 56 1.70 16.24 -7.54
CA GLN A 56 0.26 16.47 -7.36
C GLN A 56 -0.10 16.73 -5.89
N HIS A 57 0.54 16.08 -4.92
CA HIS A 57 0.23 16.29 -3.51
C HIS A 57 0.81 17.62 -2.99
N CYS A 58 2.15 17.75 -2.97
CA CYS A 58 2.82 18.90 -2.34
C CYS A 58 2.57 20.22 -3.11
N LEU A 59 2.36 20.15 -4.43
CA LEU A 59 2.47 21.33 -5.29
C LEU A 59 1.18 21.73 -6.02
N PHE A 60 0.14 20.90 -6.12
CA PHE A 60 -1.11 21.31 -6.80
C PHE A 60 -1.74 22.56 -6.17
N LYS A 61 -1.63 22.71 -4.84
CA LYS A 61 -2.08 23.93 -4.11
C LYS A 61 -1.05 25.10 -4.19
N LYS A 62 0.28 24.84 -4.27
CA LYS A 62 1.36 25.86 -4.25
C LYS A 62 1.78 26.40 -5.64
N LEU A 63 1.88 25.53 -6.65
CA LEU A 63 2.47 25.83 -7.95
C LEU A 63 1.54 26.60 -8.88
N LYS A 64 0.32 26.08 -9.12
CA LYS A 64 -0.60 26.52 -10.20
C LYS A 64 -0.02 26.41 -11.64
N ILE A 65 1.10 25.73 -11.81
CA ILE A 65 1.75 25.43 -13.10
C ILE A 65 1.50 23.94 -13.42
N PRO A 66 1.17 23.57 -14.68
CA PRO A 66 1.16 22.18 -15.11
C PRO A 66 2.57 21.56 -15.12
N PHE A 67 2.67 20.25 -14.90
CA PHE A 67 3.92 19.50 -15.01
C PHE A 67 3.82 18.39 -16.06
N GLN A 68 4.97 18.00 -16.61
CA GLN A 68 5.14 16.88 -17.53
C GLN A 68 6.34 16.05 -17.08
N ILE A 69 6.18 14.72 -16.99
CA ILE A 69 7.25 13.80 -16.65
C ILE A 69 7.46 12.81 -17.79
N ILE A 70 8.69 12.69 -18.28
CA ILE A 70 9.04 11.66 -19.27
C ILE A 70 9.83 10.57 -18.56
N GLY A 71 9.32 9.34 -18.58
CA GLY A 71 10.08 8.14 -18.24
C GLY A 71 10.76 7.57 -19.47
N THR A 72 12.06 7.29 -19.39
CA THR A 72 12.74 6.53 -20.44
C THR A 72 13.43 5.30 -19.87
N ASP A 73 13.53 4.24 -20.67
CA ASP A 73 14.25 3.01 -20.33
C ASP A 73 14.76 2.32 -21.60
N ILE A 74 15.73 1.42 -21.46
CA ILE A 74 16.26 0.63 -22.57
C ILE A 74 15.42 -0.62 -22.85
N ASP A 75 14.66 -1.13 -21.87
CA ASP A 75 13.77 -2.29 -22.04
C ASP A 75 12.35 -1.87 -22.52
N PRO A 76 11.94 -2.24 -23.76
CA PRO A 76 10.59 -1.98 -24.25
C PRO A 76 9.50 -2.65 -23.42
N THR A 77 9.79 -3.78 -22.77
CA THR A 77 8.85 -4.53 -21.93
C THR A 77 8.46 -3.73 -20.69
N SER A 78 9.44 -3.16 -20.01
CA SER A 78 9.26 -2.26 -18.88
C SER A 78 8.55 -0.96 -19.27
N ILE A 79 8.81 -0.43 -20.47
CA ILE A 79 8.06 0.72 -21.01
C ILE A 79 6.60 0.40 -21.31
N VAL A 80 6.29 -0.79 -21.84
CA VAL A 80 4.89 -1.25 -22.01
C VAL A 80 4.21 -1.41 -20.63
N TYR A 81 4.91 -2.00 -19.66
CA TYR A 81 4.42 -2.13 -18.28
C TYR A 81 4.12 -0.76 -17.65
N ALA A 82 5.01 0.22 -17.80
CA ALA A 82 4.86 1.57 -17.27
C ALA A 82 3.68 2.33 -17.91
N LYS A 83 3.47 2.19 -19.22
CA LYS A 83 2.30 2.74 -19.94
C LYS A 83 0.99 2.11 -19.46
N ASN A 84 0.98 0.79 -19.30
CA ASN A 84 -0.15 0.08 -18.71
C ASN A 84 -0.43 0.60 -17.29
N GLY A 85 0.62 0.89 -16.50
CA GLY A 85 0.51 1.53 -15.19
C GLY A 85 -0.35 0.70 -14.23
N VAL A 86 -0.24 -0.63 -14.32
CA VAL A 86 -0.93 -1.60 -13.47
C VAL A 86 0.13 -2.36 -12.67
N TYR A 87 0.02 -2.32 -11.35
CA TYR A 87 1.01 -2.83 -10.42
C TYR A 87 0.34 -3.77 -9.41
N PRO A 88 1.06 -4.77 -8.85
CA PRO A 88 0.55 -5.57 -7.74
C PRO A 88 0.14 -4.67 -6.57
N ILE A 89 -0.95 -5.00 -5.89
CA ILE A 89 -1.39 -4.31 -4.68
C ILE A 89 -0.29 -4.34 -3.61
N SER A 90 0.53 -5.39 -3.55
CA SER A 90 1.69 -5.46 -2.65
C SER A 90 2.80 -4.45 -2.97
N GLU A 91 2.97 -4.03 -4.22
CA GLU A 91 3.88 -2.92 -4.57
C GLU A 91 3.23 -1.55 -4.28
N VAL A 92 1.95 -1.39 -4.64
CA VAL A 92 1.18 -0.17 -4.33
C VAL A 92 1.06 0.03 -2.81
N ASN A 93 1.07 -1.05 -2.03
CA ASN A 93 1.05 -1.04 -0.57
C ASN A 93 2.37 -0.62 0.10
N THR A 94 3.47 -0.41 -0.63
CA THR A 94 4.65 0.26 -0.05
C THR A 94 4.52 1.79 -0.13
N ILE A 95 3.57 2.31 -0.91
CA ILE A 95 3.35 3.76 -1.06
C ILE A 95 2.83 4.34 0.27
N PRO A 96 3.37 5.49 0.71
CA PRO A 96 2.85 6.24 1.84
C PRO A 96 1.37 6.61 1.70
N SER A 97 0.60 6.45 2.78
CA SER A 97 -0.86 6.65 2.86
C SER A 97 -1.35 7.92 2.14
N VAL A 98 -0.71 9.05 2.45
CA VAL A 98 -1.02 10.39 1.93
C VAL A 98 -0.88 10.54 0.40
N PHE A 99 -0.07 9.70 -0.27
CA PHE A 99 0.07 9.70 -1.74
C PHE A 99 -0.86 8.68 -2.44
N LEU A 100 -1.44 7.73 -1.72
CA LEU A 100 -2.41 6.77 -2.27
C LEU A 100 -3.77 7.41 -2.57
N GLN A 101 -4.19 8.37 -1.74
CA GLN A 101 -5.53 8.94 -1.80
C GLN A 101 -5.85 9.52 -3.18
N GLY A 102 -6.98 9.11 -3.76
CA GLY A 102 -7.48 9.65 -5.01
C GLY A 102 -6.69 9.29 -6.28
N ASN A 103 -5.54 8.58 -6.16
CA ASN A 103 -4.59 8.35 -7.25
C ASN A 103 -4.70 6.96 -7.94
N TRP A 104 -5.38 6.01 -7.31
CA TRP A 104 -5.42 4.60 -7.76
C TRP A 104 -6.85 4.10 -8.07
N LYS A 105 -6.96 3.20 -9.05
CA LYS A 105 -8.13 2.35 -9.33
C LYS A 105 -7.77 0.93 -8.87
N ARG A 106 -8.42 0.40 -7.84
CA ARG A 106 -8.22 -1.00 -7.43
C ARG A 106 -8.80 -1.93 -8.50
N GLY A 107 -8.13 -3.06 -8.76
CA GLY A 107 -8.69 -4.13 -9.58
C GLY A 107 -9.92 -4.76 -8.92
N THR A 108 -10.66 -5.57 -9.69
CA THR A 108 -11.82 -6.31 -9.20
C THR A 108 -11.88 -7.70 -9.85
N GLY A 109 -12.14 -8.75 -9.08
CA GLY A 109 -12.28 -10.12 -9.56
C GLY A 109 -10.94 -10.69 -10.04
N LYS A 110 -10.85 -11.12 -11.31
CA LYS A 110 -9.62 -11.77 -11.84
C LYS A 110 -8.37 -10.87 -11.89
N ILE A 111 -8.49 -9.57 -11.64
CA ILE A 111 -7.37 -8.62 -11.46
C ILE A 111 -7.32 -8.02 -10.05
N SER A 112 -7.98 -8.65 -9.08
CA SER A 112 -7.99 -8.41 -7.63
C SER A 112 -6.67 -7.86 -7.09
N SER A 113 -5.61 -8.63 -7.30
CA SER A 113 -4.28 -8.43 -6.73
C SER A 113 -3.50 -7.28 -7.38
N PHE A 114 -4.14 -6.47 -8.22
CA PHE A 114 -3.54 -5.33 -8.92
C PHE A 114 -4.29 -4.03 -8.67
N ALA A 115 -3.59 -2.90 -8.80
CA ALA A 115 -4.20 -1.58 -8.91
C ALA A 115 -3.60 -0.82 -10.11
N ALA A 116 -4.44 -0.04 -10.78
CA ALA A 116 -4.07 0.78 -11.93
C ALA A 116 -3.97 2.26 -11.51
N VAL A 117 -2.95 2.97 -12.02
CA VAL A 117 -2.83 4.42 -11.87
C VAL A 117 -4.00 5.10 -12.58
N ARG A 118 -4.58 6.13 -11.95
CA ARG A 118 -5.68 6.92 -12.53
C ARG A 118 -5.24 7.85 -13.65
N ASP A 119 -6.20 8.19 -14.50
CA ASP A 119 -5.95 8.83 -15.79
C ASP A 119 -5.44 10.28 -15.63
N HIS A 120 -5.73 10.94 -14.51
CA HIS A 120 -5.25 12.30 -14.19
C HIS A 120 -3.76 12.37 -13.77
N LEU A 121 -3.17 11.24 -13.38
CA LEU A 121 -1.72 11.10 -13.27
C LEU A 121 -1.14 10.74 -14.64
N LYS A 122 -1.80 9.81 -15.36
CA LYS A 122 -1.37 9.36 -16.70
C LYS A 122 -1.33 10.49 -17.74
N SER A 123 -2.21 11.50 -17.64
CA SER A 123 -2.20 12.67 -18.53
C SER A 123 -0.92 13.50 -18.43
N ASN A 124 -0.20 13.41 -17.31
CA ASN A 124 0.97 14.25 -17.00
C ASN A 124 2.29 13.49 -17.19
N VAL A 125 2.23 12.22 -17.63
CA VAL A 125 3.42 11.38 -17.81
C VAL A 125 3.47 10.75 -19.20
N GLN A 126 4.68 10.60 -19.74
CA GLN A 126 4.96 9.95 -21.02
C GLN A 126 6.07 8.92 -20.83
N PHE A 127 6.12 7.91 -21.71
CA PHE A 127 7.11 6.84 -21.63
C PHE A 127 7.69 6.52 -23.02
N GLU A 128 9.02 6.53 -23.14
CA GLU A 128 9.76 6.27 -24.39
C GLU A 128 10.87 5.23 -24.18
N VAL A 129 11.25 4.52 -25.24
CA VAL A 129 12.45 3.65 -25.23
C VAL A 129 13.66 4.51 -25.60
N LEU A 130 14.69 4.50 -24.76
CA LEU A 130 15.94 5.25 -24.97
C LEU A 130 17.12 4.54 -24.30
N ASN A 131 18.19 4.33 -25.05
CA ASN A 131 19.50 3.95 -24.50
C ASN A 131 20.20 5.21 -23.93
N LEU A 132 20.74 5.12 -22.72
CA LEU A 132 21.46 6.25 -22.08
C LEU A 132 22.74 6.65 -22.84
N LEU A 133 23.31 5.76 -23.66
CA LEU A 133 24.44 6.09 -24.54
C LEU A 133 24.03 6.88 -25.80
N GLU A 134 22.72 6.98 -26.08
CA GLU A 134 22.13 7.55 -27.31
C GLU A 134 21.34 8.85 -27.07
N ILE A 135 21.50 9.48 -25.89
CA ILE A 135 20.78 10.70 -25.47
C ILE A 135 20.91 11.83 -26.51
N GLU A 136 22.08 11.98 -27.13
CA GLU A 136 22.35 13.00 -28.16
C GLU A 136 21.60 12.73 -29.49
N GLN A 137 21.20 11.48 -29.77
CA GLN A 137 20.39 11.11 -30.93
C GLN A 137 18.87 11.05 -30.62
N TRP A 138 18.47 11.31 -29.37
CA TRP A 138 17.06 11.25 -28.99
C TRP A 138 16.23 12.29 -29.76
N LYS A 139 15.14 11.85 -30.41
CA LYS A 139 14.28 12.72 -31.22
C LYS A 139 13.61 13.83 -30.41
N ASN A 140 13.35 13.60 -29.12
CA ASN A 140 12.92 14.65 -28.22
C ASN A 140 14.14 15.52 -27.86
N GLN A 141 14.08 16.80 -28.23
CA GLN A 141 15.15 17.79 -27.99
C GLN A 141 14.79 18.81 -26.90
N SER A 142 13.86 18.45 -26.00
CA SER A 142 13.49 19.28 -24.85
C SER A 142 14.62 19.39 -23.82
N PHE A 143 14.82 20.59 -23.27
CA PHE A 143 15.49 20.77 -21.99
C PHE A 143 14.56 20.38 -20.83
N PHE A 144 15.12 19.94 -19.71
CA PHE A 144 14.38 19.51 -18.53
C PHE A 144 14.79 20.34 -17.31
N ASP A 145 13.81 20.75 -16.52
CA ASP A 145 14.04 21.41 -15.23
C ASP A 145 14.74 20.48 -14.24
N VAL A 146 14.35 19.21 -14.26
CA VAL A 146 14.89 18.19 -13.36
C VAL A 146 15.12 16.88 -14.12
N ILE A 147 16.25 16.23 -13.86
CA ILE A 147 16.57 14.89 -14.37
C ILE A 147 16.87 13.97 -13.19
N PHE A 148 16.16 12.85 -13.11
CA PHE A 148 16.47 11.71 -12.26
C PHE A 148 17.17 10.66 -13.13
N CYS A 149 18.32 10.14 -12.72
CA CYS A 149 19.06 9.07 -13.40
C CYS A 149 19.70 8.16 -12.36
N ARG A 150 18.91 7.24 -11.79
CA ARG A 150 19.18 6.63 -10.48
C ARG A 150 19.28 5.12 -10.51
N ASN A 151 20.28 4.62 -9.77
CA ASN A 151 20.57 3.21 -9.53
C ASN A 151 20.74 2.41 -10.84
N VAL A 152 21.33 3.05 -11.85
CA VAL A 152 21.60 2.53 -13.19
C VAL A 152 23.03 2.79 -13.66
N LEU A 153 23.71 3.83 -13.15
CA LEU A 153 25.09 4.16 -13.48
C LEU A 153 26.06 3.07 -12.98
N ILE A 154 25.68 2.34 -11.93
CA ILE A 154 26.38 1.13 -11.44
C ILE A 154 26.58 0.02 -12.50
N TYR A 155 25.87 0.05 -13.63
CA TYR A 155 26.01 -0.95 -14.72
C TYR A 155 26.99 -0.51 -15.83
N PHE A 156 27.64 0.65 -15.70
CA PHE A 156 28.51 1.23 -16.72
C PHE A 156 29.96 1.38 -16.26
N SER A 157 30.91 1.33 -17.20
CA SER A 157 32.31 1.71 -16.96
C SER A 157 32.44 3.22 -16.79
N GLU A 158 33.52 3.69 -16.13
CA GLU A 158 33.72 5.10 -15.78
C GLU A 158 33.62 6.04 -17.00
N ASP A 159 34.22 5.69 -18.14
CA ASP A 159 34.10 6.46 -19.40
C ASP A 159 32.65 6.63 -19.87
N LYS A 160 31.85 5.56 -19.72
CA LYS A 160 30.42 5.56 -20.10
C LYS A 160 29.60 6.35 -19.09
N VAL A 161 29.89 6.25 -17.79
CA VAL A 161 29.29 7.13 -16.76
C VAL A 161 29.60 8.59 -17.08
N ARG A 162 30.85 8.92 -17.44
CA ARG A 162 31.26 10.28 -17.87
C ARG A 162 30.52 10.74 -19.12
N GLN A 163 30.39 9.89 -20.15
CA GLN A 163 29.62 10.19 -21.37
C GLN A 163 28.14 10.47 -21.06
N ILE A 164 27.49 9.57 -20.31
CA ILE A 164 26.07 9.67 -19.94
C ILE A 164 25.86 10.95 -19.12
N ALA A 165 26.66 11.16 -18.07
CA ALA A 165 26.56 12.31 -17.18
C ALA A 165 26.69 13.64 -17.92
N LEU A 166 27.66 13.78 -18.85
CA LEU A 166 27.81 14.98 -19.68
C LEU A 166 26.61 15.21 -20.62
N SER A 167 26.04 14.13 -21.16
CA SER A 167 24.85 14.22 -22.03
C SER A 167 23.60 14.62 -21.24
N LEU A 168 23.40 14.08 -20.02
CA LEU A 168 22.35 14.50 -19.09
C LEU A 168 22.52 15.98 -18.71
N ALA A 169 23.74 16.41 -18.36
CA ALA A 169 24.03 17.79 -17.98
C ALA A 169 23.68 18.81 -19.09
N ARG A 170 23.93 18.46 -20.38
CA ARG A 170 23.52 19.29 -21.53
C ARG A 170 22.00 19.45 -21.64
N ARG A 171 21.23 18.42 -21.26
CA ARG A 171 19.76 18.38 -21.36
C ARG A 171 19.01 19.03 -20.19
N LEU A 172 19.71 19.48 -19.15
CA LEU A 172 19.14 20.35 -18.12
C LEU A 172 18.83 21.76 -18.68
N ASP A 173 17.82 22.42 -18.11
CA ASP A 173 17.60 23.86 -18.22
C ASP A 173 18.59 24.64 -17.34
N GLU A 174 18.58 25.98 -17.44
CA GLU A 174 19.27 26.84 -16.47
C GLU A 174 18.74 26.61 -15.05
N ASN A 175 19.64 26.65 -14.05
CA ASN A 175 19.41 26.20 -12.67
C ASN A 175 18.86 24.75 -12.53
N GLY A 176 18.92 23.92 -13.57
CA GLY A 176 18.32 22.58 -13.56
C GLY A 176 18.97 21.62 -12.56
N LEU A 177 18.16 20.73 -11.97
CA LEU A 177 18.56 19.76 -10.95
C LEU A 177 18.80 18.36 -11.56
N LEU A 178 19.99 17.78 -11.36
CA LEU A 178 20.26 16.36 -11.61
C LEU A 178 20.28 15.57 -10.30
N VAL A 179 19.67 14.39 -10.30
CA VAL A 179 19.64 13.45 -9.18
C VAL A 179 20.16 12.08 -9.64
N SER A 180 21.26 11.59 -9.04
CA SER A 180 21.74 10.20 -9.21
C SER A 180 21.45 9.34 -7.97
N GLY A 181 21.69 8.03 -8.03
CA GLY A 181 21.44 7.16 -6.87
C GLY A 181 22.33 7.49 -5.67
N MET A 182 21.91 7.13 -4.46
CA MET A 182 22.68 7.42 -3.23
C MET A 182 24.05 6.70 -3.19
N SER A 183 24.23 5.65 -3.98
CA SER A 183 25.51 4.94 -4.19
C SER A 183 26.22 5.32 -5.50
N GLU A 184 25.78 6.38 -6.19
CA GLU A 184 26.27 6.80 -7.51
C GLU A 184 26.73 8.27 -7.54
N PRO A 185 27.67 8.69 -6.67
CA PRO A 185 28.17 10.06 -6.67
C PRO A 185 29.04 10.34 -7.91
N ILE A 186 28.42 10.92 -8.95
CA ILE A 186 29.11 11.46 -10.13
C ILE A 186 30.14 12.51 -9.69
N ARG A 187 31.42 12.28 -9.97
CA ARG A 187 32.53 13.21 -9.76
C ARG A 187 33.63 12.93 -10.77
N PHE A 188 34.06 13.94 -11.52
CA PHE A 188 35.26 13.89 -12.37
C PHE A 188 35.72 15.30 -12.73
N GLU A 189 36.97 15.44 -13.17
CA GLU A 189 37.54 16.72 -13.62
C GLU A 189 36.79 17.25 -14.86
N GLY A 190 36.37 18.52 -14.83
CA GLY A 190 35.53 19.14 -15.86
C GLY A 190 34.04 18.78 -15.80
N TRP A 191 33.54 18.35 -14.63
CA TRP A 191 32.10 18.15 -14.39
C TRP A 191 31.36 19.50 -14.23
N PRO A 192 30.37 19.84 -15.09
CA PRO A 192 29.76 21.17 -15.13
C PRO A 192 28.58 21.38 -14.16
N LEU A 193 28.33 20.48 -13.20
CA LEU A 193 27.23 20.59 -12.23
C LEU A 193 27.77 20.66 -10.79
N MET A 194 27.30 21.63 -10.01
CA MET A 194 27.71 21.84 -8.63
C MET A 194 27.02 20.82 -7.69
N PRO A 195 27.75 20.07 -6.83
CA PRO A 195 27.13 19.12 -5.91
C PRO A 195 26.41 19.83 -4.73
N LEU A 196 25.13 19.52 -4.54
CA LEU A 196 24.29 20.00 -3.43
C LEU A 196 24.29 19.05 -2.21
N GLY A 197 24.80 17.83 -2.36
CA GLY A 197 24.68 16.76 -1.36
C GLY A 197 23.61 15.73 -1.75
N SER A 198 23.54 14.60 -1.03
CA SER A 198 22.59 13.48 -1.29
C SER A 198 22.41 13.15 -2.78
N SER A 199 23.52 12.90 -3.49
CA SER A 199 23.56 12.62 -4.93
C SER A 199 22.80 13.61 -5.85
N CYS A 200 22.57 14.83 -5.38
CA CYS A 200 21.93 15.90 -6.13
C CYS A 200 22.95 16.96 -6.59
N TYR A 201 22.73 17.50 -7.80
CA TYR A 201 23.63 18.42 -8.49
C TYR A 201 22.84 19.52 -9.19
N LEU A 202 23.36 20.75 -9.16
CA LEU A 202 22.76 21.93 -9.78
C LEU A 202 23.54 22.35 -11.02
N ARG A 203 22.87 22.69 -12.12
CA ARG A 203 23.52 23.25 -13.31
C ARG A 203 23.93 24.70 -13.09
N ASP A 204 25.24 24.94 -13.11
CA ASP A 204 25.82 26.27 -13.13
C ASP A 204 25.80 26.83 -14.58
N THR A 205 25.34 28.07 -14.73
CA THR A 205 25.29 28.79 -16.01
C THR A 205 26.62 29.42 -16.41
N GLY A 206 27.61 29.46 -15.51
CA GLY A 206 28.94 30.04 -15.74
C GLY A 206 29.80 29.31 -16.78
N VAL A 207 29.45 28.06 -17.15
CA VAL A 207 30.25 27.20 -18.05
C VAL A 207 30.16 27.64 -19.52
N LYS A 208 30.72 28.80 -19.84
CA LYS A 208 31.18 29.15 -21.19
C LYS A 208 32.34 28.21 -21.55
N LYS A 209 32.33 27.71 -22.80
CA LYS A 209 33.34 26.83 -23.46
C LYS A 209 34.53 26.38 -22.57
N ALA A 210 34.59 25.08 -22.29
CA ALA A 210 35.55 24.35 -21.43
C ALA A 210 37.06 24.65 -21.63
N ALA A 211 37.47 25.87 -21.30
CA ALA A 211 38.84 26.39 -21.33
C ALA A 211 39.10 27.31 -20.12
N ASP A 212 38.09 28.07 -19.69
CA ASP A 212 38.10 28.85 -18.43
C ASP A 212 37.34 28.08 -17.34
N ILE A 213 38.07 27.51 -16.39
CA ILE A 213 37.50 27.00 -15.13
C ILE A 213 37.66 28.10 -14.09
N SER A 214 36.68 28.98 -14.01
CA SER A 214 36.54 29.95 -12.90
C SER A 214 35.69 29.39 -11.76
N ASP A 215 35.73 30.05 -10.61
CA ASP A 215 34.83 29.76 -9.49
C ASP A 215 33.33 29.85 -9.89
N PRO A 216 32.45 29.08 -9.23
CA PRO A 216 31.01 29.02 -9.56
C PRO A 216 30.28 30.35 -9.35
N GLU A 217 29.23 30.58 -10.13
CA GLU A 217 28.48 31.85 -10.15
C GLU A 217 27.86 32.17 -8.77
N PRO A 218 27.87 33.45 -8.30
CA PRO A 218 27.33 33.83 -6.99
C PRO A 218 25.87 33.42 -6.75
N GLY A 219 25.05 33.38 -7.80
CA GLY A 219 23.66 32.91 -7.70
C GLY A 219 23.54 31.41 -7.39
N VAL A 220 24.42 30.59 -7.96
CA VAL A 220 24.47 29.13 -7.75
C VAL A 220 24.98 28.82 -6.33
N LEU A 221 25.97 29.58 -5.87
CA LEU A 221 26.45 29.56 -4.48
C LEU A 221 25.35 29.96 -3.47
N ALA A 222 24.58 31.01 -3.77
CA ALA A 222 23.46 31.44 -2.94
C ALA A 222 22.36 30.38 -2.86
N ILE A 223 21.92 29.86 -4.01
CA ILE A 223 20.94 28.75 -4.10
C ILE A 223 21.38 27.57 -3.25
N LYS A 224 22.66 27.16 -3.36
CA LYS A 224 23.20 26.06 -2.56
C LYS A 224 23.16 26.36 -1.06
N ALA A 225 23.62 27.54 -0.64
CA ALA A 225 23.64 27.92 0.78
C ALA A 225 22.22 28.00 1.37
N GLU A 226 21.24 28.45 0.58
CA GLU A 226 19.84 28.50 1.00
C GLU A 226 19.24 27.09 1.12
N ILE A 227 19.46 26.21 0.13
CA ILE A 227 19.08 24.78 0.20
C ILE A 227 19.72 24.08 1.41
N GLU A 228 21.02 24.30 1.67
CA GLU A 228 21.72 23.75 2.84
C GLU A 228 21.17 24.31 4.17
N SER A 229 20.68 25.56 4.19
CA SER A 229 20.01 26.16 5.36
C SER A 229 18.61 25.58 5.61
N LEU A 230 17.91 25.16 4.54
CA LEU A 230 16.59 24.52 4.57
C LEU A 230 16.68 23.02 4.92
N VAL A 231 17.87 22.44 5.11
CA VAL A 231 18.03 21.10 5.71
C VAL A 231 17.99 21.23 7.24
N SER A 232 17.06 20.50 7.88
CA SER A 232 16.88 20.55 9.34
C SER A 232 18.17 20.18 10.07
N LYS A 233 18.74 21.14 10.80
CA LYS A 233 19.83 20.89 11.75
C LYS A 233 19.36 20.20 13.05
N ARG A 234 18.05 20.12 13.29
CA ARG A 234 17.46 19.33 14.38
C ARG A 234 17.30 17.89 13.91
N LYS A 235 18.02 16.98 14.56
CA LYS A 235 17.80 15.55 14.47
C LYS A 235 16.55 15.14 15.25
N TYR A 236 15.93 14.05 14.84
CA TYR A 236 14.68 13.54 15.39
C TYR A 236 14.91 12.48 16.47
N ARG A 237 14.00 12.46 17.45
CA ARG A 237 13.93 11.46 18.52
C ARG A 237 12.79 10.49 18.23
N VAL A 238 13.06 9.19 18.33
CA VAL A 238 12.11 8.10 18.06
C VAL A 238 11.94 7.21 19.28
N LEU A 239 10.69 6.84 19.57
CA LEU A 239 10.36 5.77 20.50
C LEU A 239 9.85 4.55 19.69
N CYS A 240 10.54 3.43 19.80
CA CYS A 240 10.21 2.17 19.15
C CYS A 240 9.51 1.24 20.14
N VAL A 241 8.23 0.93 19.92
CA VAL A 241 7.41 0.11 20.80
C VAL A 241 7.10 -1.22 20.09
N ASP A 242 7.74 -2.30 20.54
CA ASP A 242 7.67 -3.64 19.96
C ASP A 242 8.01 -4.69 21.02
N ASP A 243 7.27 -5.80 21.09
CA ASP A 243 7.49 -6.84 22.11
C ASP A 243 8.71 -7.74 21.84
N SER A 244 9.26 -7.69 20.63
CA SER A 244 10.32 -8.58 20.18
C SER A 244 11.71 -7.94 20.31
N PRO A 245 12.60 -8.45 21.20
CA PRO A 245 13.96 -7.91 21.36
C PRO A 245 14.82 -7.99 20.10
N THR A 246 14.43 -8.81 19.12
CA THR A 246 15.04 -8.87 17.78
C THR A 246 14.63 -7.67 16.93
N ILE A 247 13.33 -7.33 16.91
CA ILE A 247 12.81 -6.22 16.11
C ILE A 247 13.22 -4.89 16.73
N GLN A 248 13.15 -4.74 18.06
CA GLN A 248 13.67 -3.57 18.77
C GLN A 248 15.12 -3.20 18.35
N LYS A 249 16.04 -4.18 18.36
CA LYS A 249 17.44 -4.01 17.93
C LYS A 249 17.55 -3.69 16.44
N LEU A 250 16.66 -4.25 15.62
CA LEU A 250 16.63 -3.99 14.18
C LEU A 250 16.14 -2.57 13.89
N MET A 251 15.09 -2.10 14.55
CA MET A 251 14.59 -0.72 14.46
C MET A 251 15.64 0.29 14.95
N GLN A 252 16.33 0.01 16.06
CA GLN A 252 17.49 0.82 16.49
C GLN A 252 18.57 0.90 15.41
N LYS A 253 18.94 -0.22 14.80
CA LYS A 253 19.92 -0.25 13.70
C LYS A 253 19.46 0.54 12.48
N ILE A 254 18.17 0.45 12.13
CA ILE A 254 17.59 1.15 10.97
C ILE A 254 17.68 2.67 11.15
N PHE A 255 17.20 3.19 12.28
CA PHE A 255 17.24 4.64 12.53
C PHE A 255 18.65 5.16 12.80
N SER A 256 19.50 4.44 13.53
CA SER A 256 20.88 4.90 13.83
C SER A 256 21.84 4.89 12.64
N GLN A 257 21.48 4.25 11.52
CA GLN A 257 22.20 4.35 10.26
C GLN A 257 21.90 5.65 9.48
N ASP A 258 20.83 6.37 9.84
CA ASP A 258 20.39 7.59 9.18
C ASP A 258 20.71 8.83 10.03
N LYS A 259 21.35 9.83 9.41
CA LYS A 259 21.93 10.99 10.12
C LYS A 259 20.90 11.97 10.67
N GLU A 260 19.65 11.87 10.21
CA GLU A 260 18.56 12.74 10.68
C GLU A 260 17.95 12.29 12.01
N PHE A 261 18.36 11.15 12.58
CA PHE A 261 17.85 10.63 13.85
C PHE A 261 18.95 10.53 14.92
N GLU A 262 18.61 10.66 16.20
CA GLU A 262 19.61 10.73 17.29
C GLU A 262 19.31 9.87 18.52
N LYS A 263 18.17 10.08 19.18
CA LYS A 263 17.76 9.25 20.34
C LYS A 263 16.73 8.23 19.89
N ILE A 264 17.11 6.95 19.88
CA ILE A 264 16.22 5.82 19.56
C ILE A 264 15.98 5.00 20.83
N GLU A 265 14.85 5.28 21.48
CA GLU A 265 14.44 4.63 22.72
C GLU A 265 13.50 3.46 22.44
N ILE A 266 13.40 2.51 23.37
CA ILE A 266 12.62 1.28 23.22
C ILE A 266 11.56 1.21 24.33
N ALA A 267 10.41 0.62 24.02
CA ALA A 267 9.50 0.03 25.00
C ALA A 267 9.04 -1.37 24.56
N GLU A 268 8.85 -2.28 25.50
CA GLU A 268 8.35 -3.65 25.25
C GLU A 268 6.83 -3.70 25.03
N ASN A 269 6.09 -2.70 25.53
CA ASN A 269 4.63 -2.61 25.34
C ASN A 269 4.08 -1.17 25.48
N GLY A 270 2.77 -1.01 25.22
CA GLY A 270 2.08 0.28 25.31
C GLY A 270 2.00 0.90 26.71
N ALA A 271 2.11 0.11 27.78
CA ALA A 271 2.13 0.60 29.16
C ALA A 271 3.50 1.15 29.56
N GLU A 272 4.60 0.54 29.10
CA GLU A 272 5.93 1.11 29.21
C GLU A 272 6.11 2.36 28.34
N ALA A 273 5.64 2.33 27.09
CA ALA A 273 5.69 3.49 26.19
C ALA A 273 5.09 4.75 26.84
N ARG A 274 3.94 4.62 27.52
CA ARG A 274 3.34 5.72 28.30
C ARG A 274 4.26 6.22 29.42
N LYS A 275 4.86 5.33 30.22
CA LYS A 275 5.83 5.69 31.31
C LYS A 275 7.08 6.42 30.80
N ILE A 276 7.44 6.24 29.53
CA ILE A 276 8.55 6.95 28.87
C ILE A 276 8.06 8.32 28.35
N LEU A 277 6.89 8.36 27.69
CA LEU A 277 6.27 9.58 27.16
C LEU A 277 5.83 10.58 28.25
N ASP A 278 5.55 10.11 29.46
CA ASP A 278 5.31 10.96 30.64
C ASP A 278 6.58 11.67 31.15
N LYS A 279 7.78 11.20 30.76
CA LYS A 279 9.08 11.75 31.17
C LYS A 279 9.76 12.55 30.06
N GLU A 280 9.67 12.10 28.82
CA GLU A 280 10.39 12.68 27.68
C GLU A 280 9.54 12.79 26.41
N SER A 281 9.76 13.85 25.64
CA SER A 281 9.09 14.10 24.36
C SER A 281 9.84 13.45 23.18
N PHE A 282 9.10 12.96 22.18
CA PHE A 282 9.64 12.40 20.95
C PHE A 282 9.05 13.09 19.73
N ASP A 283 9.74 12.99 18.59
CA ASP A 283 9.30 13.53 17.30
C ASP A 283 8.48 12.50 16.51
N LEU A 284 8.66 11.21 16.81
CA LEU A 284 8.00 10.05 16.18
C LEU A 284 7.84 8.91 17.18
N ILE A 285 6.77 8.10 17.02
CA ILE A 285 6.66 6.76 17.59
C ILE A 285 6.55 5.75 16.45
N THR A 286 7.27 4.61 16.54
CA THR A 286 6.93 3.40 15.79
C THR A 286 6.29 2.39 16.74
N LEU A 287 5.16 1.80 16.34
CA LEU A 287 4.29 1.04 17.26
C LEU A 287 3.82 -0.28 16.63
N ASP A 288 4.12 -1.41 17.27
CA ASP A 288 3.51 -2.68 16.90
C ASP A 288 2.04 -2.77 17.34
N ILE A 289 1.25 -3.51 16.58
CA ILE A 289 -0.14 -3.85 16.90
C ILE A 289 -0.19 -4.92 18.00
N HIS A 290 0.64 -5.96 17.96
CA HIS A 290 0.47 -7.18 18.76
C HIS A 290 1.51 -7.31 19.88
N MET A 291 1.21 -6.71 21.04
CA MET A 291 2.09 -6.69 22.21
C MET A 291 1.35 -7.15 23.47
N PRO A 292 2.05 -7.66 24.50
CA PRO A 292 1.46 -7.99 25.80
C PRO A 292 1.04 -6.74 26.60
N GLU A 293 0.26 -6.95 27.66
CA GLU A 293 -0.33 -5.92 28.54
C GLU A 293 -1.26 -4.92 27.84
N VAL A 294 -0.69 -3.98 27.06
CA VAL A 294 -1.41 -2.93 26.33
C VAL A 294 -0.91 -2.96 24.89
N ASN A 295 -1.78 -3.40 23.99
CA ASN A 295 -1.47 -3.55 22.57
C ASN A 295 -1.50 -2.20 21.81
N GLY A 296 -1.04 -2.18 20.57
CA GLY A 296 -0.89 -0.93 19.80
C GLY A 296 -2.22 -0.20 19.52
N ILE A 297 -3.33 -0.94 19.45
CA ILE A 297 -4.66 -0.36 19.22
C ILE A 297 -5.19 0.28 20.51
N GLU A 298 -5.10 -0.41 21.65
CA GLU A 298 -5.46 0.13 22.98
C GLU A 298 -4.58 1.31 23.40
N PHE A 299 -3.31 1.30 22.97
CA PHE A 299 -2.44 2.46 23.07
C PHE A 299 -3.06 3.65 22.32
N LEU A 300 -3.31 3.50 21.01
CA LEU A 300 -3.86 4.54 20.14
C LEU A 300 -5.22 5.09 20.59
N GLU A 301 -6.16 4.23 20.97
CA GLU A 301 -7.52 4.61 21.42
C GLU A 301 -7.51 5.64 22.55
N ASN A 302 -6.42 5.68 23.33
CA ASN A 302 -6.23 6.61 24.43
C ASN A 302 -4.90 7.38 24.34
N PHE A 303 -4.33 7.52 23.15
CA PHE A 303 -3.08 8.25 22.94
C PHE A 303 -3.32 9.73 22.62
N TYR A 304 -3.89 10.03 21.45
CA TYR A 304 -4.06 11.39 20.95
C TYR A 304 -5.02 12.21 21.81
N ARG A 305 -4.43 13.04 22.69
CA ARG A 305 -5.15 13.87 23.68
C ARG A 305 -4.66 15.32 23.64
N ARG A 306 -3.54 15.62 22.98
CA ARG A 306 -2.93 16.94 22.84
C ARG A 306 -2.48 17.15 21.39
N THR A 307 -2.49 18.41 20.93
CA THR A 307 -1.91 18.79 19.62
C THR A 307 -0.38 18.63 19.55
N ILE A 308 0.27 18.32 20.67
CA ILE A 308 1.73 18.13 20.76
C ILE A 308 2.16 16.65 20.87
N ASP A 309 1.21 15.71 20.81
CA ASP A 309 1.53 14.28 20.79
C ASP A 309 2.24 13.91 19.46
N PRO A 310 3.27 13.05 19.46
CA PRO A 310 3.96 12.65 18.24
C PRO A 310 3.08 11.84 17.26
N PRO A 311 3.37 11.89 15.96
CA PRO A 311 2.75 10.99 14.99
C PRO A 311 3.22 9.55 15.25
N VAL A 312 2.33 8.59 15.04
CA VAL A 312 2.59 7.16 15.18
C VAL A 312 2.63 6.52 13.79
N VAL A 313 3.68 5.76 13.50
CA VAL A 313 3.74 4.84 12.36
C VAL A 313 3.63 3.42 12.89
N MET A 314 2.63 2.68 12.43
CA MET A 314 2.43 1.30 12.85
C MET A 314 3.45 0.38 12.17
N VAL A 315 3.99 -0.59 12.89
CA VAL A 315 5.00 -1.54 12.38
C VAL A 315 4.66 -2.95 12.90
N SER A 316 3.93 -3.75 12.11
CA SER A 316 3.49 -5.08 12.57
C SER A 316 3.79 -6.21 11.57
N SER A 317 3.70 -7.45 12.04
CA SER A 317 4.03 -8.67 11.28
C SER A 317 3.00 -9.05 10.23
N VAL A 318 1.85 -8.35 10.17
CA VAL A 318 0.82 -8.61 9.17
C VAL A 318 1.09 -7.83 7.89
N ASN A 319 0.72 -8.39 6.74
CA ASN A 319 0.64 -7.61 5.51
C ASN A 319 -0.49 -6.57 5.62
N ARG A 320 -0.50 -5.54 4.75
CA ARG A 320 -1.63 -4.56 4.60
C ARG A 320 -2.97 -5.22 4.13
N THR A 321 -3.09 -6.55 4.24
CA THR A 321 -4.30 -7.37 4.08
C THR A 321 -5.15 -7.45 5.35
N ASP A 322 -4.60 -7.21 6.54
CA ASP A 322 -5.39 -6.97 7.76
C ASP A 322 -5.98 -5.55 7.73
N ILE A 323 -6.89 -5.36 6.78
CA ILE A 323 -7.52 -4.09 6.47
C ILE A 323 -8.29 -3.56 7.70
N GLU A 324 -8.86 -4.42 8.53
CA GLU A 324 -9.58 -3.99 9.74
C GLU A 324 -8.64 -3.41 10.80
N LEU A 325 -7.51 -4.05 11.13
CA LEU A 325 -6.56 -3.53 12.12
C LEU A 325 -5.78 -2.32 11.59
N ALA A 326 -5.34 -2.35 10.32
CA ALA A 326 -4.71 -1.21 9.68
C ALA A 326 -5.68 -0.02 9.58
N SER A 327 -6.90 -0.21 9.08
CA SER A 327 -7.91 0.87 9.01
C SER A 327 -8.32 1.36 10.40
N LYS A 328 -8.38 0.48 11.43
CA LYS A 328 -8.64 0.91 12.81
C LYS A 328 -7.52 1.82 13.31
N SER A 329 -6.24 1.42 13.19
CA SER A 329 -5.12 2.26 13.62
C SER A 329 -5.08 3.64 12.92
N LEU A 330 -5.33 3.69 11.61
CA LEU A 330 -5.44 4.94 10.85
C LEU A 330 -6.63 5.80 11.33
N SER A 331 -7.80 5.18 11.57
CA SER A 331 -8.98 5.90 12.09
C SER A 331 -8.79 6.44 13.51
N LEU A 332 -7.87 5.87 14.28
CA LEU A 332 -7.45 6.32 15.61
C LEU A 332 -6.32 7.37 15.57
N GLY A 333 -5.88 7.79 14.38
CA GLY A 333 -4.91 8.88 14.19
C GLY A 333 -3.47 8.44 13.89
N ALA A 334 -3.19 7.15 13.71
CA ALA A 334 -1.89 6.73 13.17
C ALA A 334 -1.69 7.28 11.74
N PHE A 335 -0.45 7.62 11.39
CA PHE A 335 -0.11 8.25 10.11
C PHE A 335 -0.06 7.24 8.94
N ASP A 336 0.61 6.11 9.16
CA ASP A 336 0.74 5.03 8.18
C ASP A 336 1.11 3.71 8.88
N TYR A 337 1.14 2.62 8.11
CA TYR A 337 1.49 1.26 8.49
C TYR A 337 2.64 0.71 7.64
N VAL A 338 3.53 -0.07 8.26
CA VAL A 338 4.65 -0.81 7.64
C VAL A 338 4.68 -2.26 8.13
N GLU A 339 5.18 -3.17 7.29
CA GLU A 339 5.50 -4.54 7.68
C GLU A 339 6.78 -4.58 8.55
N LYS A 340 6.80 -5.42 9.62
CA LYS A 340 7.99 -5.60 10.47
C LYS A 340 9.22 -5.99 9.63
N PRO A 341 10.40 -5.36 9.84
CA PRO A 341 11.56 -5.56 8.98
C PRO A 341 12.13 -6.98 9.10
N ALA A 342 12.24 -7.68 7.97
CA ALA A 342 12.77 -9.05 7.90
C ALA A 342 14.16 -9.11 7.27
N MET A 343 15.01 -10.03 7.75
CA MET A 343 16.43 -10.14 7.34
C MET A 343 16.63 -10.38 5.83
N ASN A 344 15.68 -11.04 5.16
CA ASN A 344 15.71 -11.33 3.72
C ASN A 344 15.41 -10.11 2.83
N ASN A 345 14.81 -9.05 3.38
CA ASN A 345 14.35 -7.87 2.64
C ASN A 345 14.81 -6.55 3.30
N LEU A 346 15.75 -6.62 4.25
CA LEU A 346 16.07 -5.54 5.19
C LEU A 346 16.26 -4.18 4.51
N ALA A 347 17.04 -4.08 3.44
CA ALA A 347 17.30 -2.82 2.76
C ALA A 347 16.01 -2.09 2.32
N LYS A 348 15.04 -2.81 1.73
CA LYS A 348 13.75 -2.23 1.31
C LYS A 348 12.89 -1.87 2.51
N SER A 349 12.80 -2.76 3.51
CA SER A 349 12.00 -2.49 4.72
C SER A 349 12.54 -1.28 5.50
N SER A 350 13.86 -1.15 5.66
CA SER A 350 14.52 0.03 6.25
C SER A 350 14.12 1.32 5.52
N GLU A 351 14.17 1.30 4.19
CA GLU A 351 13.89 2.47 3.35
C GLU A 351 12.41 2.87 3.42
N GLU A 352 11.49 1.91 3.48
CA GLU A 352 10.05 2.15 3.67
C GLU A 352 9.73 2.72 5.05
N ILE A 353 10.35 2.17 6.12
CA ILE A 353 10.24 2.66 7.50
C ILE A 353 10.74 4.11 7.58
N LEU A 354 11.95 4.39 7.09
CA LEU A 354 12.56 5.73 7.14
C LEU A 354 11.79 6.75 6.29
N THR A 355 11.19 6.33 5.17
CA THR A 355 10.34 7.18 4.33
C THR A 355 9.06 7.59 5.07
N LYS A 356 8.30 6.62 5.60
CA LYS A 356 7.04 6.90 6.32
C LYS A 356 7.30 7.65 7.63
N ALA A 357 8.44 7.39 8.30
CA ALA A 357 8.92 8.15 9.46
C ALA A 357 9.12 9.65 9.15
N ARG A 358 9.90 9.98 8.11
CA ARG A 358 10.12 11.37 7.67
C ARG A 358 8.81 12.09 7.37
N MET A 359 7.92 11.42 6.64
CA MET A 359 6.63 11.98 6.23
C MET A 359 5.67 12.20 7.40
N ALA A 360 5.64 11.27 8.36
CA ALA A 360 4.86 11.41 9.59
C ALA A 360 5.27 12.68 10.35
N ILE A 361 6.59 12.88 10.53
CA ILE A 361 7.16 14.06 11.19
C ILE A 361 6.84 15.35 10.43
N ARG A 362 6.99 15.36 9.10
CA ARG A 362 6.70 16.53 8.23
C ARG A 362 5.23 16.93 8.22
N SER A 363 4.31 15.98 8.07
CA SER A 363 2.86 16.26 7.98
C SER A 363 2.31 17.02 9.19
N ARG A 364 2.92 16.80 10.37
CA ARG A 364 2.62 17.50 11.62
C ARG A 364 3.02 18.98 11.59
N ALA A 365 4.02 19.36 10.79
CA ALA A 365 4.46 20.76 10.64
C ALA A 365 3.58 21.57 9.67
N GLU A 366 2.88 20.92 8.74
CA GLU A 366 2.15 21.59 7.64
C GLU A 366 0.62 21.63 7.78
N GLN A 367 0.03 20.97 8.79
CA GLN A 367 -1.41 20.63 8.84
C GLN A 367 -2.42 21.71 8.38
N PRO A 368 -3.23 21.37 7.36
CA PRO A 368 -4.66 21.62 7.34
C PRO A 368 -5.40 20.36 7.83
N LYS A 369 -6.52 20.53 8.53
CA LYS A 369 -7.46 19.44 8.78
C LYS A 369 -8.26 19.14 7.51
N GLU A 370 -8.09 17.96 6.93
CA GLU A 370 -9.06 17.35 6.01
C GLU A 370 -9.51 15.99 6.58
N GLU A 371 -10.76 15.60 6.34
CA GLU A 371 -11.36 14.39 6.94
C GLU A 371 -10.84 13.08 6.33
N LEU A 372 -11.02 11.98 7.07
CA LEU A 372 -10.94 10.59 6.56
C LEU A 372 -11.56 10.47 5.17
N GLY A 373 -10.80 9.89 4.25
CA GLY A 373 -11.04 9.97 2.81
C GLY A 373 -12.25 9.18 2.36
N SER A 374 -12.73 9.46 1.14
CA SER A 374 -13.77 8.67 0.50
C SER A 374 -13.37 7.22 0.22
N PHE A 375 -12.06 6.91 0.28
CA PHE A 375 -11.53 5.55 0.18
C PHE A 375 -11.77 4.77 1.47
N ASP A 376 -11.41 5.33 2.62
CA ASP A 376 -11.60 4.71 3.94
C ASP A 376 -13.10 4.61 4.30
N LYS A 377 -13.86 5.66 3.96
CA LYS A 377 -15.33 5.66 4.01
C LYS A 377 -15.97 4.61 3.08
N SER A 378 -15.26 4.06 2.09
CA SER A 378 -15.74 2.94 1.26
C SER A 378 -15.41 1.55 1.83
N ILE A 379 -14.40 1.46 2.70
CA ILE A 379 -14.06 0.25 3.47
C ILE A 379 -15.06 0.06 4.61
N ALA A 380 -15.47 1.15 5.28
CA ALA A 380 -16.40 1.13 6.41
C ALA A 380 -17.91 1.01 6.04
N GLN A 381 -18.27 0.79 4.77
CA GLN A 381 -19.68 0.72 4.34
C GLN A 381 -20.28 -0.68 4.51
N LYS A 382 -21.33 -0.80 5.33
CA LYS A 382 -22.04 -2.06 5.53
C LYS A 382 -22.70 -2.56 4.23
N ILE A 383 -22.45 -3.83 3.91
CA ILE A 383 -22.94 -4.55 2.73
C ILE A 383 -24.41 -4.91 2.93
N VAL A 384 -25.29 -4.49 2.03
CA VAL A 384 -26.72 -4.88 2.05
C VAL A 384 -26.91 -6.06 1.10
N ILE A 385 -27.40 -7.19 1.62
CA ILE A 385 -27.79 -8.36 0.83
C ILE A 385 -29.31 -8.31 0.60
N PRO A 386 -29.79 -8.18 -0.65
CA PRO A 386 -31.21 -8.28 -0.99
C PRO A 386 -31.79 -9.64 -0.56
N ASP A 387 -33.04 -9.64 -0.11
CA ASP A 387 -33.82 -10.85 0.20
C ASP A 387 -33.09 -11.95 0.98
N ALA A 388 -32.23 -11.56 1.92
CA ALA A 388 -31.42 -12.46 2.76
C ALA A 388 -32.23 -13.54 3.52
N SER A 389 -33.57 -13.41 3.63
CA SER A 389 -34.49 -14.42 4.15
C SER A 389 -34.79 -15.58 3.20
N GLN A 390 -34.46 -15.45 1.91
CA GLN A 390 -34.49 -16.53 0.91
C GLN A 390 -33.10 -17.14 0.68
N CYS A 391 -32.07 -16.62 1.35
CA CYS A 391 -30.68 -17.02 1.18
C CYS A 391 -30.17 -17.76 2.42
N ILE A 392 -29.46 -18.87 2.19
CA ILE A 392 -28.84 -19.69 3.21
C ILE A 392 -27.38 -19.91 2.82
N ARG A 393 -26.48 -19.90 3.81
CA ARG A 393 -25.04 -20.13 3.64
C ARG A 393 -24.67 -21.39 4.41
N ILE A 394 -24.45 -22.50 3.72
CA ILE A 394 -23.99 -23.74 4.35
C ILE A 394 -22.47 -23.68 4.53
N ILE A 395 -21.98 -24.21 5.65
CA ILE A 395 -20.57 -24.29 6.00
C ILE A 395 -20.29 -25.71 6.50
N LEU A 396 -19.36 -26.40 5.85
CA LEU A 396 -18.90 -27.75 6.17
C LEU A 396 -17.45 -27.63 6.67
N THR A 397 -17.20 -27.88 7.96
CA THR A 397 -15.94 -27.52 8.63
C THR A 397 -15.63 -28.47 9.78
N SER A 398 -14.34 -28.66 10.07
CA SER A 398 -13.85 -29.42 11.23
C SER A 398 -13.26 -28.53 12.31
N TYR A 399 -12.84 -29.12 13.44
CA TYR A 399 -12.07 -28.42 14.48
C TYR A 399 -10.66 -28.01 14.02
N ALA A 400 -10.07 -28.71 13.05
CA ALA A 400 -8.76 -28.33 12.51
C ALA A 400 -8.80 -26.97 11.79
N SER A 401 -9.97 -26.61 11.23
CA SER A 401 -10.19 -25.44 10.38
C SER A 401 -10.96 -24.32 11.11
N LEU A 402 -10.83 -24.29 12.44
CA LEU A 402 -11.52 -23.35 13.32
C LEU A 402 -11.06 -21.89 13.09
N SER A 403 -9.80 -21.68 12.67
CA SER A 403 -9.27 -20.36 12.30
C SER A 403 -9.99 -19.78 11.08
N GLU A 404 -10.20 -20.61 10.07
CA GLU A 404 -10.73 -20.30 8.76
C GLU A 404 -12.23 -20.00 8.86
N LEU A 405 -12.94 -20.80 9.66
CA LEU A 405 -14.30 -20.51 10.10
C LEU A 405 -14.40 -19.15 10.81
N GLY A 406 -13.43 -18.83 11.67
CA GLY A 406 -13.34 -17.55 12.36
C GLY A 406 -13.23 -16.36 11.41
N GLN A 407 -12.41 -16.48 10.35
CA GLN A 407 -12.29 -15.45 9.31
C GLN A 407 -13.60 -15.29 8.52
N ILE A 408 -14.22 -16.41 8.10
CA ILE A 408 -15.51 -16.45 7.40
C ILE A 408 -16.61 -15.75 8.22
N ILE A 409 -16.69 -16.02 9.52
CA ILE A 409 -17.74 -15.52 10.41
C ILE A 409 -17.45 -14.09 10.92
N SER A 410 -16.18 -13.67 10.99
CA SER A 410 -15.80 -12.30 11.39
C SER A 410 -15.99 -11.28 10.26
N GLY A 411 -15.51 -11.56 9.04
CA GLY A 411 -15.69 -10.64 7.89
C GLY A 411 -17.15 -10.37 7.54
N GLN A 412 -18.04 -11.28 7.96
CA GLN A 412 -19.50 -11.16 7.93
C GLN A 412 -20.09 -10.10 8.86
N ARG A 413 -19.33 -9.49 9.79
CA ARG A 413 -19.79 -8.36 10.63
C ARG A 413 -20.15 -7.11 9.80
N ASN A 414 -19.57 -6.99 8.62
CA ASN A 414 -19.83 -5.88 7.70
C ASN A 414 -21.13 -6.07 6.87
N GLU A 415 -21.85 -7.20 6.99
CA GLU A 415 -23.17 -7.40 6.37
C GLU A 415 -24.29 -6.74 7.22
N TYR A 416 -25.10 -5.83 6.65
CA TYR A 416 -26.26 -5.19 7.31
C TYR A 416 -27.43 -6.16 7.50
N ARG A 417 -27.62 -7.05 6.52
CA ARG A 417 -28.47 -8.25 6.60
C ARG A 417 -27.70 -9.39 5.95
N SER A 418 -27.71 -10.54 6.59
CA SER A 418 -26.99 -11.73 6.15
C SER A 418 -27.90 -12.94 6.04
N PRO A 419 -27.64 -13.85 5.08
CA PRO A 419 -28.16 -15.22 5.08
C PRO A 419 -28.08 -15.89 6.45
N ALA A 420 -28.92 -16.92 6.65
CA ALA A 420 -28.71 -17.86 7.74
C ALA A 420 -27.43 -18.67 7.48
N ASN A 421 -26.47 -18.67 8.42
CA ASN A 421 -25.36 -19.61 8.36
C ASN A 421 -25.84 -20.97 8.89
N ILE A 422 -25.58 -22.07 8.20
CA ILE A 422 -25.77 -23.44 8.70
C ILE A 422 -24.40 -24.12 8.75
N ILE A 423 -23.84 -24.21 9.95
CA ILE A 423 -22.54 -24.81 10.23
C ILE A 423 -22.80 -26.26 10.64
N PHE A 424 -22.41 -27.22 9.79
CA PHE A 424 -22.36 -28.62 10.18
C PHE A 424 -21.02 -28.90 10.85
N TRP A 425 -21.08 -29.49 12.04
CA TRP A 425 -19.95 -29.82 12.90
C TRP A 425 -19.90 -31.35 13.11
N PRO A 426 -18.72 -31.99 12.99
CA PRO A 426 -18.64 -33.45 12.78
C PRO A 426 -19.00 -34.29 14.00
N SER A 427 -18.77 -33.80 15.23
CA SER A 427 -19.06 -34.50 16.49
C SER A 427 -19.49 -33.51 17.57
N GLU A 428 -19.95 -33.99 18.72
CA GLU A 428 -20.21 -33.13 19.90
C GLU A 428 -18.93 -32.60 20.56
N GLU A 429 -17.76 -33.09 20.15
CA GLU A 429 -16.46 -32.67 20.69
C GLU A 429 -16.10 -31.25 20.23
N ASN A 430 -15.47 -30.50 21.14
CA ASN A 430 -15.07 -29.10 20.97
C ASN A 430 -16.20 -28.13 20.55
N ARG A 431 -17.47 -28.58 20.54
CA ARG A 431 -18.64 -27.75 20.16
C ARG A 431 -18.80 -26.53 21.08
N THR A 432 -18.49 -26.66 22.36
CA THR A 432 -18.50 -25.55 23.34
C THR A 432 -17.40 -24.52 23.04
N GLU A 433 -16.26 -24.93 22.47
CA GLU A 433 -15.25 -23.96 22.01
C GLU A 433 -15.73 -23.26 20.74
N LEU A 434 -16.27 -24.00 19.76
CA LEU A 434 -16.92 -23.42 18.59
C LEU A 434 -17.98 -22.37 18.99
N GLU A 435 -18.84 -22.67 19.95
CA GLU A 435 -19.83 -21.74 20.51
C GLU A 435 -19.19 -20.46 21.06
N SER A 436 -18.19 -20.63 21.94
CA SER A 436 -17.45 -19.52 22.55
C SER A 436 -16.79 -18.63 21.49
N LYS A 437 -16.16 -19.23 20.48
CA LYS A 437 -15.52 -18.51 19.37
C LYS A 437 -16.55 -17.82 18.47
N LEU A 438 -17.66 -18.46 18.13
CA LEU A 438 -18.74 -17.83 17.36
C LEU A 438 -19.29 -16.59 18.07
N LEU A 439 -19.43 -16.61 19.40
CA LEU A 439 -19.82 -15.44 20.19
C LEU A 439 -18.80 -14.29 20.14
N THR A 440 -17.49 -14.57 19.98
CA THR A 440 -16.48 -13.52 19.81
C THR A 440 -16.37 -13.01 18.37
N TRP A 441 -16.66 -13.87 17.38
CA TRP A 441 -16.58 -13.55 15.96
C TRP A 441 -17.82 -12.87 15.38
N THR A 442 -19.01 -13.10 15.93
CA THR A 442 -20.24 -12.56 15.32
C THR A 442 -21.33 -12.17 16.30
N ASP A 443 -21.94 -11.03 16.04
CA ASP A 443 -22.96 -10.41 16.89
C ASP A 443 -24.37 -11.01 16.61
N ARG A 444 -24.39 -12.27 16.15
CA ARG A 444 -25.55 -12.99 15.60
C ARG A 444 -26.11 -13.99 16.59
N LYS A 445 -27.39 -14.33 16.44
CA LYS A 445 -27.98 -15.35 17.30
C LYS A 445 -27.48 -16.75 16.90
N ILE A 446 -26.77 -17.41 17.80
CA ILE A 446 -26.45 -18.83 17.69
C ILE A 446 -27.69 -19.66 18.02
N ILE A 447 -27.94 -20.72 17.24
CA ILE A 447 -29.06 -21.64 17.40
C ILE A 447 -28.56 -23.07 17.21
N HIS A 448 -28.84 -23.95 18.17
CA HIS A 448 -28.48 -25.37 18.08
C HIS A 448 -29.61 -26.16 17.42
N ILE A 449 -29.26 -27.18 16.65
CA ILE A 449 -30.21 -28.07 15.99
C ILE A 449 -30.01 -29.49 16.51
N ARG A 450 -31.06 -30.07 17.09
CA ARG A 450 -31.10 -31.41 17.69
C ARG A 450 -31.94 -32.36 16.84
N ASP A 451 -31.75 -33.67 17.04
CA ASP A 451 -32.46 -34.76 16.37
C ASP A 451 -34.01 -34.66 16.48
N SER A 452 -34.51 -33.99 17.52
CA SER A 452 -35.95 -33.72 17.72
C SER A 452 -36.52 -32.64 16.80
N ASP A 453 -35.70 -31.77 16.22
CA ASP A 453 -36.15 -30.42 15.87
C ASP A 453 -36.76 -30.35 14.47
N THR A 454 -37.93 -29.72 14.36
CA THR A 454 -38.63 -29.48 13.10
C THR A 454 -38.49 -28.01 12.67
N ILE A 455 -37.41 -27.71 11.97
CA ILE A 455 -37.08 -26.34 11.54
C ILE A 455 -37.86 -25.97 10.28
N GLN A 456 -38.87 -25.11 10.46
CA GLN A 456 -39.71 -24.66 9.35
C GLN A 456 -39.11 -23.50 8.55
N VAL A 457 -38.31 -22.61 9.16
CA VAL A 457 -37.70 -21.44 8.51
C VAL A 457 -36.36 -21.09 9.16
N PHE A 458 -35.30 -20.99 8.35
CA PHE A 458 -34.01 -20.42 8.76
C PHE A 458 -34.08 -18.89 8.71
N ARG A 459 -33.53 -18.20 9.73
CA ARG A 459 -33.65 -16.74 9.87
C ARG A 459 -32.35 -16.02 9.51
N PRO A 460 -32.43 -14.86 8.81
CA PRO A 460 -31.29 -13.96 8.63
C PRO A 460 -30.60 -13.60 9.94
N ASN A 461 -29.31 -13.25 9.86
CA ASN A 461 -28.47 -12.86 11.01
C ASN A 461 -28.46 -13.90 12.15
N CYS A 462 -28.64 -15.18 11.84
CA CYS A 462 -28.52 -16.29 12.77
C CYS A 462 -27.48 -17.30 12.27
N SER A 463 -26.74 -17.91 13.19
CA SER A 463 -25.80 -19.00 12.92
C SER A 463 -26.33 -20.27 13.56
N TYR A 464 -26.69 -21.24 12.74
CA TYR A 464 -27.23 -22.53 13.15
C TYR A 464 -26.11 -23.55 13.22
N ILE A 465 -25.93 -24.20 14.38
CA ILE A 465 -24.97 -25.30 14.55
C ILE A 465 -25.74 -26.63 14.48
N VAL A 466 -25.35 -27.47 13.54
CA VAL A 466 -25.84 -28.85 13.36
C VAL A 466 -24.74 -29.81 13.78
N VAL A 467 -25.08 -30.83 14.56
CA VAL A 467 -24.15 -31.91 14.91
C VAL A 467 -24.67 -33.26 14.40
N GLY A 468 -23.74 -34.11 13.96
CA GLY A 468 -23.99 -35.52 13.68
C GLY A 468 -25.00 -35.79 12.55
N ARG A 469 -25.85 -36.82 12.75
CA ARG A 469 -26.73 -37.41 11.71
C ARG A 469 -27.83 -36.48 11.19
N ASN A 470 -27.98 -35.28 11.74
CA ASN A 470 -28.94 -34.29 11.26
C ASN A 470 -28.60 -33.71 9.87
N ARG A 471 -27.39 -33.96 9.34
CA ARG A 471 -26.94 -33.50 8.01
C ARG A 471 -27.94 -33.84 6.90
N GLU A 472 -28.26 -35.12 6.73
CA GLU A 472 -29.15 -35.63 5.67
C GLU A 472 -30.54 -34.99 5.77
N ARG A 473 -31.21 -35.14 6.92
CA ARG A 473 -32.57 -34.65 7.15
C ARG A 473 -32.71 -33.13 7.00
N ILE A 474 -31.68 -32.35 7.32
CA ILE A 474 -31.70 -30.89 7.09
C ILE A 474 -31.55 -30.56 5.61
N LEU A 475 -30.68 -31.26 4.88
CA LEU A 475 -30.54 -31.10 3.43
C LEU A 475 -31.84 -31.49 2.70
N GLU A 476 -32.54 -32.54 3.12
CA GLU A 476 -33.88 -32.90 2.62
C GLU A 476 -34.92 -31.79 2.84
N ASN A 477 -34.97 -31.22 4.05
CA ASN A 477 -35.89 -30.11 4.37
C ASN A 477 -35.56 -28.82 3.58
N LEU A 478 -34.31 -28.65 3.16
CA LEU A 478 -33.90 -27.56 2.26
C LEU A 478 -34.38 -27.82 0.82
N LYS A 479 -34.23 -29.05 0.29
CA LYS A 479 -34.75 -29.43 -1.05
C LYS A 479 -36.26 -29.27 -1.20
N ALA A 480 -37.02 -29.50 -0.13
CA ALA A 480 -38.48 -29.39 -0.13
C ALA A 480 -38.99 -27.94 -0.26
N LYS A 481 -38.08 -26.96 -0.27
CA LYS A 481 -38.33 -25.54 -0.52
C LYS A 481 -37.51 -25.14 -1.75
N SER A 482 -37.93 -24.09 -2.46
CA SER A 482 -37.30 -23.67 -3.72
C SER A 482 -35.98 -22.89 -3.50
N VAL A 483 -35.07 -23.48 -2.72
CA VAL A 483 -33.72 -22.99 -2.41
C VAL A 483 -32.74 -23.82 -3.25
N SER A 484 -31.91 -23.16 -4.07
CA SER A 484 -30.85 -23.85 -4.83
C SER A 484 -29.71 -24.30 -3.90
N LEU A 485 -28.76 -25.15 -4.35
CA LEU A 485 -27.62 -25.64 -3.55
C LEU A 485 -26.43 -26.03 -4.48
N GLN A 486 -25.21 -25.47 -4.32
CA GLN A 486 -24.00 -25.77 -5.17
C GLN A 486 -22.64 -25.50 -4.43
N PHE A 487 -21.54 -26.17 -4.87
CA PHE A 487 -20.13 -26.28 -4.32
C PHE A 487 -19.13 -26.54 -5.50
N LEU A 488 -17.76 -26.50 -5.50
CA LEU A 488 -16.89 -27.05 -6.63
C LEU A 488 -15.81 -28.06 -6.17
N GLU A 489 -15.05 -28.62 -7.13
CA GLU A 489 -13.57 -28.77 -7.09
C GLU A 489 -12.98 -28.54 -8.52
N PHE A 490 -11.66 -28.42 -8.70
CA PHE A 490 -11.06 -27.74 -9.88
C PHE A 490 -10.06 -28.59 -10.71
N GLU A 491 -10.12 -28.51 -12.05
CA GLU A 491 -8.90 -28.60 -12.89
C GLU A 491 -8.98 -27.91 -14.28
N LYS A 492 -7.81 -27.44 -14.76
CA LYS A 492 -7.37 -27.12 -16.15
C LYS A 492 -8.25 -26.28 -17.12
N MET A 493 -7.81 -25.02 -17.30
CA MET A 493 -7.54 -24.29 -18.57
C MET A 493 -8.65 -23.78 -19.54
N VAL A 494 -8.44 -22.54 -20.01
CA VAL A 494 -9.00 -21.86 -21.21
C VAL A 494 -10.44 -21.25 -21.12
N PHE A 495 -10.67 -20.20 -21.93
CA PHE A 495 -11.87 -19.35 -22.08
C PHE A 495 -12.96 -19.98 -23.00
N PRO A 496 -14.19 -19.41 -23.17
CA PRO A 496 -14.79 -18.20 -22.56
C PRO A 496 -16.22 -18.38 -21.98
N GLN A 497 -16.79 -17.29 -21.43
CA GLN A 497 -18.23 -17.05 -21.13
C GLN A 497 -18.95 -17.99 -20.14
N PHE A 498 -19.44 -17.44 -19.00
CA PHE A 498 -20.86 -17.44 -18.59
C PHE A 498 -21.08 -16.44 -17.44
N LYS A 499 -22.33 -15.99 -17.22
CA LYS A 499 -22.76 -15.11 -16.11
C LYS A 499 -24.17 -15.50 -15.64
N VAL A 500 -24.26 -16.30 -14.57
CA VAL A 500 -25.51 -16.52 -13.82
C VAL A 500 -25.16 -16.61 -12.32
N VAL A 501 -26.00 -16.02 -11.47
CA VAL A 501 -25.92 -16.11 -10.00
C VAL A 501 -27.35 -16.21 -9.47
N THR A 502 -27.74 -17.37 -8.92
CA THR A 502 -29.11 -17.62 -8.45
C THR A 502 -29.16 -18.62 -7.27
N HIS A 503 -29.28 -18.07 -6.06
CA HIS A 503 -29.97 -18.68 -4.90
C HIS A 503 -29.32 -19.76 -4.03
N CYS A 504 -27.98 -19.86 -3.95
CA CYS A 504 -27.30 -20.29 -2.70
C CYS A 504 -25.80 -19.93 -2.67
N GLN A 505 -25.18 -20.11 -1.50
CA GLN A 505 -23.72 -20.15 -1.32
C GLN A 505 -23.37 -21.27 -0.34
N ILE A 506 -22.33 -22.05 -0.62
CA ILE A 506 -21.85 -23.11 0.27
C ILE A 506 -20.32 -23.06 0.35
N LEU A 507 -19.78 -23.26 1.56
CA LEU A 507 -18.35 -23.22 1.84
C LEU A 507 -17.89 -24.60 2.33
N LEU A 508 -16.94 -25.17 1.59
CA LEU A 508 -16.25 -26.43 1.90
C LEU A 508 -14.84 -26.13 2.45
N ASP A 509 -14.41 -27.02 3.34
CA ASP A 509 -13.04 -27.18 3.82
C ASP A 509 -12.26 -28.08 2.83
N GLU A 510 -11.04 -27.69 2.46
CA GLU A 510 -10.18 -28.43 1.51
C GLU A 510 -9.83 -29.86 2.03
N SER A 511 -9.86 -30.08 3.35
CA SER A 511 -9.69 -31.40 3.97
C SER A 511 -10.92 -32.32 3.81
N LEU A 512 -12.04 -31.83 3.29
CA LEU A 512 -13.30 -32.56 3.06
C LEU A 512 -13.62 -32.79 1.57
N SER A 513 -12.68 -32.55 0.66
CA SER A 513 -12.84 -32.79 -0.80
C SER A 513 -13.32 -34.21 -1.14
N SER A 514 -12.89 -35.22 -0.38
CA SER A 514 -13.33 -36.62 -0.52
C SER A 514 -14.83 -36.87 -0.25
N GLN A 515 -15.58 -35.89 0.27
CA GLN A 515 -17.04 -35.96 0.45
C GLN A 515 -17.85 -35.27 -0.66
N ILE A 516 -17.21 -34.69 -1.69
CA ILE A 516 -17.91 -33.95 -2.74
C ILE A 516 -18.85 -34.87 -3.53
N GLU A 517 -18.38 -36.04 -3.96
CA GLU A 517 -19.20 -37.01 -4.71
C GLU A 517 -20.37 -37.56 -3.86
N GLU A 518 -20.18 -37.74 -2.55
CA GLU A 518 -21.25 -38.11 -1.61
C GLU A 518 -22.31 -36.98 -1.51
N VAL A 519 -21.85 -35.74 -1.41
CA VAL A 519 -22.71 -34.54 -1.35
C VAL A 519 -23.46 -34.30 -2.66
N GLU A 520 -22.84 -34.49 -3.82
CA GLU A 520 -23.49 -34.41 -5.13
C GLU A 520 -24.57 -35.49 -5.28
N ASN A 521 -24.26 -36.75 -4.95
CA ASN A 521 -25.24 -37.84 -5.00
C ASN A 521 -26.41 -37.62 -4.02
N LEU A 522 -26.14 -37.13 -2.81
CA LEU A 522 -27.18 -36.81 -1.82
C LEU A 522 -28.00 -35.56 -2.18
N THR A 523 -27.46 -34.59 -2.91
CA THR A 523 -28.18 -33.34 -3.24
C THR A 523 -28.85 -33.36 -4.62
N GLY A 524 -28.21 -33.96 -5.62
CA GLY A 524 -28.70 -34.05 -7.00
C GLY A 524 -28.44 -32.79 -7.85
N VAL A 525 -27.46 -31.97 -7.49
CA VAL A 525 -27.11 -30.72 -8.19
C VAL A 525 -25.60 -30.65 -8.43
N PRO A 526 -25.15 -30.40 -9.68
CA PRO A 526 -23.74 -30.27 -9.99
C PRO A 526 -23.18 -28.91 -9.53
N VAL A 527 -21.86 -28.81 -9.65
CA VAL A 527 -21.02 -28.17 -8.65
C VAL A 527 -20.26 -26.98 -9.32
N SER A 528 -20.33 -25.76 -8.74
CA SER A 528 -20.02 -24.44 -9.33
C SER A 528 -19.00 -23.49 -8.65
N ASP A 529 -18.63 -23.59 -7.35
CA ASP A 529 -17.55 -22.74 -6.76
C ASP A 529 -16.90 -23.33 -5.47
N ILE A 530 -15.55 -23.35 -5.38
CA ILE A 530 -14.76 -23.85 -4.23
C ILE A 530 -13.61 -22.87 -3.92
N CYS A 531 -13.21 -22.81 -2.65
CA CYS A 531 -12.11 -21.97 -2.19
C CYS A 531 -10.93 -22.85 -1.75
N PRO A 532 -9.75 -22.76 -2.40
CA PRO A 532 -8.56 -23.45 -1.92
C PRO A 532 -8.05 -22.83 -0.61
N SER A 533 -7.23 -23.57 0.14
CA SER A 533 -6.65 -23.17 1.44
C SER A 533 -5.78 -21.90 1.41
N ILE A 534 -5.43 -21.40 0.22
CA ILE A 534 -4.54 -20.25 0.03
C ILE A 534 -5.31 -18.93 0.12
N SER A 535 -5.51 -18.46 1.35
CA SER A 535 -5.87 -17.07 1.71
C SER A 535 -7.27 -16.58 1.30
N PHE A 536 -8.28 -17.04 2.04
CA PHE A 536 -9.64 -16.49 2.07
C PHE A 536 -9.71 -14.96 2.31
N SER A 537 -8.68 -14.35 2.90
CA SER A 537 -8.58 -12.89 3.10
C SER A 537 -8.73 -12.07 1.81
N SER A 538 -8.44 -12.68 0.65
CA SER A 538 -8.57 -12.06 -0.67
C SER A 538 -10.01 -12.08 -1.24
N LEU A 539 -10.86 -13.03 -0.81
CA LEU A 539 -12.17 -13.27 -1.42
C LEU A 539 -13.25 -12.31 -0.95
N SER A 540 -13.28 -11.97 0.35
CA SER A 540 -14.44 -11.33 1.00
C SER A 540 -14.91 -10.04 0.29
N ALA A 541 -14.02 -9.07 0.10
CA ALA A 541 -14.35 -7.77 -0.49
C ALA A 541 -14.86 -7.86 -1.93
N GLU A 542 -14.38 -8.84 -2.70
CA GLU A 542 -14.60 -8.91 -4.15
C GLU A 542 -15.72 -9.88 -4.53
N TYR A 543 -15.93 -10.93 -3.76
CA TYR A 543 -17.11 -11.80 -3.82
C TYR A 543 -18.39 -10.97 -3.59
N PHE A 544 -18.39 -10.08 -2.58
CA PHE A 544 -19.49 -9.13 -2.36
C PHE A 544 -19.51 -7.95 -3.34
N ALA A 545 -18.38 -7.58 -3.97
CA ALA A 545 -18.39 -6.61 -5.07
C ALA A 545 -18.99 -7.19 -6.37
N GLY A 546 -18.78 -8.48 -6.64
CA GLY A 546 -19.35 -9.20 -7.79
C GLY A 546 -20.88 -9.20 -7.78
N LEU A 547 -21.48 -9.40 -6.60
CA LEU A 547 -22.93 -9.32 -6.39
C LEU A 547 -23.53 -7.96 -6.80
N ARG A 548 -22.77 -6.85 -6.74
CA ARG A 548 -23.23 -5.53 -7.21
C ARG A 548 -23.50 -5.46 -8.74
N LYS A 549 -23.04 -6.44 -9.53
CA LYS A 549 -23.27 -6.52 -11.00
C LYS A 549 -24.30 -7.58 -11.42
N VAL A 550 -25.08 -8.10 -10.46
CA VAL A 550 -26.18 -9.05 -10.69
C VAL A 550 -27.55 -8.38 -10.49
N VAL A 551 -27.61 -7.33 -9.66
CA VAL A 551 -28.84 -6.59 -9.30
C VAL A 551 -29.02 -5.32 -10.17
N ALA A 552 -28.45 -5.36 -11.37
CA ALA A 552 -28.59 -4.39 -12.48
C ALA A 552 -28.27 -5.10 -13.80
#